data_AF-A0A959A767-F1
#
_entry.id   AF-A0A959A767-F1
#
_cell.length_a   1.000
_cell.length_b   1.000
_cell.length_c   1.000
_cell.angle_alpha   90.00
_cell.angle_beta   90.00
_cell.angle_gamma   90.00
#
_symmetry.space_group_name_H-M   'P 1'
#
loop_
_entity.id
_entity.type
_entity.pdbx_description
1 polymer ?
#
loop_
_entity_poly.entity_id
_entity_poly.type
_entity_poly.pdbx_seq_one_letter_code
_entity_poly.pdbx_strand_id
1 'polypeptide(L)'
;MKVSLNTRFCERLSIMLSIIFVGKQWASAQCDQLYNWAVWDDFLGNSATGYISSGGQDIYVTMSSNFDFGASLDIFNYHAFDGFNEPIPNATVPETTWSYGSGGTTTMCFSQTVSNPVLLLASIGRAGVPVTLQFDKKYNIAYYGYQVSYINDTTIIGEEGYTILLFPGDFDCVTALLHESCLDCAG
;
A
#
# COMPACT_ATOMS: atom_id res chain seq x y z
N MET A 1 2.27 -6.08 6.00
CA MET A 1 1.80 -5.39 4.76
C MET A 1 0.44 -5.94 4.35
N LYS A 2 -0.42 -5.15 3.69
CA LYS A 2 -1.68 -5.65 3.13
C LYS A 2 -1.92 -5.14 1.72
N VAL A 3 -2.48 -5.98 0.86
CA VAL A 3 -2.79 -5.63 -0.54
C VAL A 3 -4.30 -5.61 -0.72
N SER A 4 -4.81 -4.72 -1.54
CA SER A 4 -6.21 -4.69 -1.94
C SER A 4 -6.38 -4.36 -3.41
N LEU A 5 -7.51 -4.76 -3.98
CA LEU A 5 -7.98 -4.25 -5.27
C LEU A 5 -9.00 -3.13 -5.07
N ASN A 6 -8.90 -2.09 -5.90
CA ASN A 6 -9.89 -1.02 -5.94
C ASN A 6 -10.95 -1.36 -6.99
N THR A 7 -12.17 -1.66 -6.55
CA THR A 7 -13.20 -2.19 -7.44
C THR A 7 -14.08 -1.13 -8.11
N ARG A 8 -13.94 0.16 -7.78
CA ARG A 8 -14.72 1.26 -8.40
C ARG A 8 -13.93 2.56 -8.52
N PHE A 9 -13.51 2.89 -9.75
CA PHE A 9 -13.00 4.21 -10.10
C PHE A 9 -14.18 5.15 -10.43
N CYS A 10 -14.30 6.28 -9.73
CA CYS A 10 -15.36 7.24 -9.99
C CYS A 10 -14.92 8.21 -11.09
N GLU A 11 -15.31 7.96 -12.34
CA GLU A 11 -15.25 8.98 -13.40
C GLU A 11 -16.33 10.03 -13.13
N ARG A 12 -15.96 11.20 -12.62
CA ARG A 12 -16.89 12.34 -12.56
C ARG A 12 -16.83 13.14 -13.86
N LEU A 13 -17.86 12.98 -14.69
CA LEU A 13 -18.29 13.98 -15.67
C LEU A 13 -18.75 15.23 -14.89
N SER A 14 -17.85 16.20 -14.71
CA SER A 14 -18.15 17.44 -13.99
C SER A 14 -18.96 18.39 -14.87
N ILE A 15 -20.30 18.29 -14.80
CA ILE A 15 -21.18 19.36 -15.28
C ILE A 15 -21.14 20.46 -14.21
N MET A 16 -20.28 21.46 -14.45
CA MET A 16 -20.21 22.71 -13.69
C MET A 16 -21.56 23.44 -13.78
N LEU A 17 -22.37 23.36 -12.74
CA LEU A 17 -23.43 24.34 -12.49
C LEU A 17 -23.07 25.10 -11.21
N SER A 18 -22.52 26.29 -11.39
CA SER A 18 -22.05 27.17 -10.33
C SER A 18 -23.23 27.72 -9.51
N ILE A 19 -23.41 27.22 -8.29
CA ILE A 19 -24.20 27.90 -7.26
C ILE A 19 -23.30 28.13 -6.05
N ILE A 20 -23.05 29.41 -5.77
CA ILE A 20 -22.25 29.91 -4.67
C ILE A 20 -22.99 29.63 -3.35
N PHE A 21 -22.47 28.70 -2.54
CA PHE A 21 -22.79 28.62 -1.11
C PHE A 21 -21.49 28.65 -0.31
N VAL A 22 -21.34 29.70 0.50
CA VAL A 22 -20.29 29.90 1.49
C VAL A 22 -20.67 29.10 2.73
N GLY A 23 -19.93 28.05 3.04
CA GLY A 23 -20.08 27.29 4.29
C GLY A 23 -19.30 25.98 4.27
N LYS A 24 -18.25 25.87 5.10
CA LYS A 24 -17.50 24.65 5.47
C LYS A 24 -17.20 23.70 4.30
N GLN A 25 -16.09 23.97 3.61
CA GLN A 25 -15.43 22.99 2.73
C GLN A 25 -14.82 21.86 3.57
N TRP A 26 -15.64 20.89 3.95
CA TRP A 26 -15.15 19.55 4.22
C TRP A 26 -15.20 18.86 2.87
N ALA A 27 -14.03 18.65 2.28
CA ALA A 27 -13.84 17.97 1.02
C ALA A 27 -14.49 16.57 1.08
N SER A 28 -15.77 16.50 0.75
CA SER A 28 -16.51 15.25 0.56
C SER A 28 -16.17 14.76 -0.84
N ALA A 29 -14.96 14.23 -0.99
CA ALA A 29 -14.46 13.66 -2.24
C ALA A 29 -13.54 12.45 -2.03
N GLN A 30 -13.56 11.81 -0.86
CA GLN A 30 -13.28 10.38 -0.81
C GLN A 30 -14.52 9.69 -1.35
N CYS A 31 -14.48 9.32 -2.63
CA CYS A 31 -15.46 8.41 -3.18
C CYS A 31 -15.41 7.13 -2.35
N ASP A 32 -16.55 6.56 -1.96
CA ASP A 32 -16.61 5.29 -1.24
C ASP A 32 -15.97 4.18 -2.10
N GLN A 33 -14.67 3.98 -1.91
CA GLN A 33 -13.90 2.97 -2.62
C GLN A 33 -14.02 1.67 -1.85
N LEU A 34 -14.59 0.66 -2.51
CA LEU A 34 -14.67 -0.69 -1.98
C LEU A 34 -13.36 -1.42 -2.27
N TYR A 35 -12.69 -1.79 -1.18
CA TYR A 35 -11.40 -2.44 -1.16
C TYR A 35 -11.56 -3.93 -0.84
N ASN A 36 -11.17 -4.79 -1.77
CA ASN A 36 -11.08 -6.23 -1.51
C ASN A 36 -9.67 -6.56 -1.02
N TRP A 37 -9.53 -6.75 0.29
CA TRP A 37 -8.25 -6.99 0.93
C TRP A 37 -7.80 -8.45 0.81
N ALA A 38 -6.49 -8.65 0.68
CA ALA A 38 -5.87 -9.96 0.67
C ALA A 38 -6.05 -10.67 2.03
N VAL A 39 -6.34 -11.96 1.95
CA VAL A 39 -6.22 -12.93 3.04
C VAL A 39 -4.93 -13.71 2.80
N TRP A 40 -4.06 -13.79 3.81
CA TRP A 40 -2.76 -14.44 3.71
C TRP A 40 -2.79 -15.80 4.39
N ASP A 41 -2.24 -16.81 3.71
CA ASP A 41 -2.37 -18.21 4.12
C ASP A 41 -1.02 -18.88 4.39
N ASP A 42 0.05 -18.45 3.71
CA ASP A 42 1.35 -19.12 3.78
C ASP A 42 2.53 -18.14 3.80
N PHE A 43 3.58 -18.51 4.54
CA PHE A 43 4.80 -17.72 4.76
C PHE A 43 5.99 -18.69 4.76
N LEU A 44 6.60 -18.92 3.60
CA LEU A 44 7.66 -19.88 3.39
C LEU A 44 8.93 -19.20 2.91
N GLY A 45 9.94 -19.15 3.79
CA GLY A 45 11.23 -18.52 3.48
C GLY A 45 11.01 -17.11 2.96
N ASN A 46 11.42 -16.87 1.72
CA ASN A 46 11.36 -15.57 1.07
C ASN A 46 10.07 -15.31 0.27
N SER A 47 9.00 -16.05 0.55
CA SER A 47 7.70 -15.90 -0.10
C SER A 47 6.55 -15.89 0.90
N ALA A 48 5.56 -15.03 0.66
CA ALA A 48 4.26 -15.07 1.32
C ALA A 48 3.15 -15.13 0.26
N THR A 49 2.12 -15.94 0.49
CA THR A 49 1.01 -16.10 -0.47
C THR A 49 -0.35 -15.91 0.18
N GLY A 50 -1.29 -15.46 -0.63
CA GLY A 50 -2.65 -15.21 -0.23
C GLY A 50 -3.58 -15.07 -1.43
N TYR A 51 -4.80 -14.63 -1.18
CA TYR A 51 -5.79 -14.37 -2.23
C TYR A 51 -6.63 -13.14 -1.92
N ILE A 52 -7.19 -12.55 -2.98
CA ILE A 52 -8.17 -11.47 -2.92
C ILE A 52 -9.45 -11.97 -3.60
N SER A 53 -10.53 -12.09 -2.85
CA SER A 53 -11.84 -12.41 -3.43
C SER A 53 -12.47 -11.15 -4.04
N SER A 54 -12.71 -11.16 -5.34
CA SER A 54 -13.28 -10.04 -6.08
C SER A 54 -14.26 -10.53 -7.14
N GLY A 55 -15.50 -10.05 -7.11
CA GLY A 55 -16.52 -10.43 -8.11
C GLY A 55 -16.86 -11.92 -8.14
N GLY A 56 -16.66 -12.64 -7.03
CA GLY A 56 -16.88 -14.08 -6.95
C GLY A 56 -15.74 -14.95 -7.50
N GLN A 57 -14.58 -14.35 -7.80
CA GLN A 57 -13.35 -15.05 -8.18
C GLN A 57 -12.23 -14.72 -7.20
N ASP A 58 -11.34 -15.69 -6.97
CA ASP A 58 -10.14 -15.48 -6.17
C ASP A 58 -8.95 -15.14 -7.07
N ILE A 59 -8.28 -14.05 -6.72
CA ILE A 59 -7.05 -13.58 -7.35
C ILE A 59 -5.92 -13.89 -6.39
N TYR A 60 -5.05 -14.82 -6.75
CA TYR A 60 -3.92 -15.19 -5.90
C TYR A 60 -2.86 -14.10 -5.93
N VAL A 61 -2.27 -13.84 -4.78
CA VAL A 61 -1.21 -12.85 -4.57
C VAL A 61 0.00 -13.56 -4.01
N THR A 62 1.16 -13.32 -4.61
CA THR A 62 2.45 -13.79 -4.12
C THR A 62 3.35 -12.59 -3.85
N MET A 63 3.77 -12.44 -2.61
CA MET A 63 4.87 -11.56 -2.21
C MET A 63 6.16 -12.36 -2.20
N SER A 64 7.17 -11.92 -2.93
CA SER A 64 8.51 -12.49 -2.91
C SER A 64 9.53 -11.43 -2.52
N SER A 65 10.58 -11.85 -1.82
CA SER A 65 11.66 -10.96 -1.39
C SER A 65 13.01 -11.68 -1.48
N ASN A 66 14.09 -10.93 -1.34
CA ASN A 66 15.41 -11.48 -1.02
C ASN A 66 15.65 -11.62 0.51
N PHE A 67 14.66 -11.26 1.33
CA PHE A 67 14.61 -11.54 2.75
C PHE A 67 13.50 -12.53 3.08
N ASP A 68 13.63 -13.22 4.21
CA ASP A 68 12.57 -14.10 4.69
C ASP A 68 11.34 -13.29 5.15
N PHE A 69 10.16 -13.86 4.93
CA PHE A 69 8.91 -13.39 5.49
C PHE A 69 8.61 -14.10 6.81
N GLY A 70 8.22 -13.30 7.79
CA GLY A 70 7.45 -13.74 8.94
C GLY A 70 5.96 -13.41 8.77
N ALA A 71 5.21 -13.68 9.82
CA ALA A 71 3.81 -13.31 9.94
C ALA A 71 3.60 -12.52 11.22
N SER A 72 2.97 -11.36 11.11
CA SER A 72 2.38 -10.66 12.26
C SER A 72 0.90 -11.02 12.33
N LEU A 73 0.38 -11.22 13.55
CA LEU A 73 -1.03 -11.56 13.77
C LEU A 73 -1.97 -10.36 13.56
N ASP A 74 -1.42 -9.15 13.58
CA ASP A 74 -2.14 -7.91 13.39
C ASP A 74 -1.32 -6.88 12.58
N ILE A 75 -2.02 -5.84 12.14
CA ILE A 75 -1.43 -4.67 11.52
C ILE A 75 -0.91 -3.76 12.63
N PHE A 76 0.38 -3.44 12.59
CA PHE A 76 0.97 -2.49 13.53
C PHE A 76 0.18 -1.17 13.56
N ASN A 77 -0.13 -0.71 14.78
CA ASN A 77 -0.93 0.49 15.02
C ASN A 77 -2.25 0.54 14.22
N TYR A 78 -2.96 -0.60 14.14
CA TYR A 78 -4.20 -0.77 13.38
C TYR A 78 -5.22 0.37 13.55
N HIS A 79 -5.38 0.90 14.76
CA HIS A 79 -6.32 1.99 15.06
C HIS A 79 -6.04 3.29 14.28
N ALA A 80 -4.83 3.48 13.74
CA ALA A 80 -4.55 4.59 12.86
C ALA A 80 -5.43 4.59 11.61
N PHE A 81 -5.92 3.43 11.19
CA PHE A 81 -6.75 3.26 10.00
C PHE A 81 -8.26 3.35 10.28
N ASP A 82 -8.70 3.66 11.51
CA ASP A 82 -10.12 3.76 11.87
C ASP A 82 -10.88 4.85 11.08
N GLY A 83 -10.16 5.81 10.48
CA GLY A 83 -10.72 6.85 9.61
C GLY A 83 -10.93 6.43 8.15
N PHE A 84 -10.64 5.17 7.80
CA PHE A 84 -10.84 4.63 6.46
C PHE A 84 -12.29 4.13 6.32
N ASN A 85 -13.00 4.55 5.27
CA ASN A 85 -14.45 4.32 5.13
C ASN A 85 -14.85 2.83 5.21
N GLU A 86 -14.01 1.94 4.67
CA GLU A 86 -14.21 0.50 4.72
C GLU A 86 -13.27 -0.14 5.74
N PRO A 87 -13.76 -0.98 6.65
CA PRO A 87 -12.92 -1.58 7.68
C PRO A 87 -11.84 -2.46 7.03
N ILE A 88 -10.58 -2.14 7.32
CA ILE A 88 -9.44 -2.95 6.93
C ILE A 88 -9.42 -4.17 7.85
N PRO A 89 -9.45 -5.42 7.38
CA PRO A 89 -9.44 -6.54 8.31
C PRO A 89 -8.11 -6.60 9.08
N ASN A 90 -8.16 -6.48 10.42
CA ASN A 90 -6.99 -6.69 11.26
C ASN A 90 -6.75 -8.18 11.46
N ALA A 91 -5.85 -8.74 10.67
CA ALA A 91 -5.58 -10.18 10.62
C ALA A 91 -4.12 -10.43 10.27
N THR A 92 -3.75 -11.71 10.15
CA THR A 92 -2.40 -12.11 9.78
C THR A 92 -1.92 -11.42 8.50
N VAL A 93 -0.73 -10.83 8.56
CA VAL A 93 -0.10 -10.09 7.46
C VAL A 93 1.38 -10.45 7.31
N PRO A 94 1.93 -10.38 6.07
CA PRO A 94 3.36 -10.53 5.83
C PRO A 94 4.15 -9.46 6.56
N GLU A 95 5.18 -9.93 7.26
CA GLU A 95 6.21 -9.12 7.89
C GLU A 95 7.54 -9.44 7.22
N THR A 96 8.31 -8.42 6.87
CA THR A 96 9.68 -8.60 6.37
C THR A 96 10.57 -7.52 6.95
N THR A 97 11.86 -7.82 7.09
CA THR A 97 12.82 -6.91 7.72
C THR A 97 13.54 -6.08 6.67
N TRP A 98 12.96 -4.94 6.30
CA TRP A 98 13.61 -3.97 5.41
C TRP A 98 14.78 -3.20 6.04
N SER A 99 15.14 -3.49 7.30
CA SER A 99 16.29 -2.87 7.97
C SER A 99 17.58 -3.68 7.86
N TYR A 100 17.60 -4.81 7.14
CA TYR A 100 18.73 -5.75 7.10
C TYR A 100 19.77 -5.48 5.99
N GLY A 101 19.94 -4.22 5.59
CA GLY A 101 20.98 -3.76 4.64
C GLY A 101 20.44 -3.32 3.27
N SER A 102 21.29 -2.67 2.46
CA SER A 102 21.00 -2.24 1.09
C SER A 102 20.55 -3.39 0.18
N GLY A 103 19.73 -3.03 -0.82
CA GLY A 103 19.39 -3.94 -1.92
C GLY A 103 18.25 -4.90 -1.60
N GLY A 104 17.50 -4.66 -0.52
CA GLY A 104 16.22 -5.32 -0.28
C GLY A 104 15.26 -5.15 -1.45
N THR A 105 14.61 -6.23 -1.86
CA THR A 105 13.56 -6.19 -2.88
C THR A 105 12.32 -6.90 -2.33
N THR A 106 11.15 -6.35 -2.63
CA THR A 106 9.88 -7.00 -2.33
C THR A 106 8.98 -6.82 -3.54
N THR A 107 8.65 -7.90 -4.21
CA THR A 107 7.76 -7.91 -5.37
C THR A 107 6.44 -8.56 -4.99
N MET A 108 5.34 -7.88 -5.31
CA MET A 108 3.99 -8.36 -5.15
C MET A 108 3.45 -8.69 -6.54
N CYS A 109 3.14 -9.94 -6.82
CA CYS A 109 2.57 -10.38 -8.09
C CYS A 109 1.17 -10.96 -7.90
N PHE A 110 0.31 -10.72 -8.88
CA PHE A 110 -1.07 -11.21 -8.95
C PHE A 110 -1.15 -12.34 -9.97
N SER A 111 -2.06 -13.30 -9.77
CA SER A 111 -2.26 -14.42 -10.72
C SER A 111 -2.89 -13.99 -12.06
N GLN A 112 -3.34 -12.74 -12.16
CA GLN A 112 -3.84 -12.09 -13.36
C GLN A 112 -3.61 -10.58 -13.25
N THR A 113 -3.69 -9.87 -14.38
CA THR A 113 -3.60 -8.41 -14.38
C THR A 113 -4.72 -7.80 -13.53
N VAL A 114 -4.35 -6.89 -12.63
CA VAL A 114 -5.30 -6.19 -11.76
C VAL A 114 -5.22 -4.68 -11.95
N SER A 115 -6.37 -4.03 -11.86
CA SER A 115 -6.47 -2.57 -11.98
C SER A 115 -6.38 -1.89 -10.62
N ASN A 116 -5.59 -0.82 -10.57
CA ASN A 116 -5.47 0.10 -9.45
C ASN A 116 -5.20 -0.59 -8.09
N PRO A 117 -4.21 -1.50 -7.98
CA PRO A 117 -3.93 -2.18 -6.73
C PRO A 117 -3.51 -1.18 -5.63
N VAL A 118 -3.80 -1.54 -4.40
CA VAL A 118 -3.57 -0.76 -3.19
C VAL A 118 -2.64 -1.52 -2.27
N LEU A 119 -1.68 -0.83 -1.67
CA LEU A 119 -0.74 -1.37 -0.69
C LEU A 119 -0.84 -0.59 0.62
N LEU A 120 -1.21 -1.28 1.68
CA LEU A 120 -1.06 -0.83 3.05
C LEU A 120 0.30 -1.25 3.59
N LEU A 121 1.02 -0.26 4.09
CA LEU A 121 2.28 -0.41 4.80
C LEU A 121 2.10 0.08 6.24
N ALA A 122 2.60 -0.70 7.18
CA ALA A 122 2.63 -0.35 8.60
C ALA A 122 4.00 -0.77 9.16
N SER A 123 4.52 0.01 10.12
CA SER A 123 5.86 -0.17 10.68
C SER A 123 6.98 -0.11 9.63
N ILE A 124 6.93 0.90 8.73
CA ILE A 124 8.00 1.13 7.75
C ILE A 124 9.24 1.65 8.50
N GLY A 125 10.27 0.82 8.63
CA GLY A 125 11.46 1.15 9.41
C GLY A 125 11.27 0.92 10.91
N ARG A 126 12.05 1.63 11.73
CA ARG A 126 11.93 1.65 13.21
C ARG A 126 12.34 3.02 13.74
N ALA A 127 11.92 3.38 14.95
CA ALA A 127 12.38 4.62 15.59
C ALA A 127 13.90 4.85 15.47
N GLY A 128 14.29 6.01 14.97
CA GLY A 128 15.68 6.42 14.76
C GLY A 128 16.39 5.77 13.57
N VAL A 129 15.73 4.88 12.82
CA VAL A 129 16.31 4.21 11.64
C VAL A 129 15.31 4.24 10.47
N PRO A 130 15.35 5.31 9.66
CA PRO A 130 14.46 5.44 8.52
C PRO A 130 14.81 4.44 7.42
N VAL A 131 13.80 4.05 6.64
CA VAL A 131 13.88 3.15 5.50
C VAL A 131 13.33 3.85 4.27
N THR A 132 14.11 3.87 3.18
CA THR A 132 13.67 4.39 1.88
C THR A 132 13.15 3.26 1.01
N LEU A 133 11.90 3.37 0.57
CA LEU A 133 11.29 2.46 -0.41
C LEU A 133 11.07 3.21 -1.72
N GLN A 134 11.62 2.67 -2.81
CA GLN A 134 11.37 3.12 -4.17
C GLN A 134 10.57 2.05 -4.92
N PHE A 135 9.41 2.43 -5.45
CA PHE A 135 8.55 1.55 -6.22
C PHE A 135 8.88 1.64 -7.72
N ASP A 136 8.77 0.51 -8.42
CA ASP A 136 8.91 0.45 -9.87
C ASP A 136 7.69 0.99 -10.63
N LYS A 137 6.60 1.27 -9.90
CA LYS A 137 5.36 1.89 -10.39
C LYS A 137 5.08 3.18 -9.64
N LYS A 138 4.47 4.14 -10.33
CA LYS A 138 3.98 5.37 -9.72
C LYS A 138 2.83 5.08 -8.77
N TYR A 139 2.74 5.83 -7.68
CA TYR A 139 1.64 5.74 -6.71
C TYR A 139 0.98 7.10 -6.48
N ASN A 140 -0.29 7.04 -6.10
CA ASN A 140 -1.03 8.10 -5.43
C ASN A 140 -1.18 7.75 -3.95
N ILE A 141 -1.26 8.76 -3.10
CA ILE A 141 -1.44 8.56 -1.65
C ILE A 141 -2.94 8.38 -1.39
N ALA A 142 -3.33 7.18 -0.96
CA ALA A 142 -4.72 6.88 -0.58
C ALA A 142 -4.99 7.24 0.89
N TYR A 143 -3.96 7.14 1.74
CA TYR A 143 -4.01 7.56 3.13
C TYR A 143 -2.65 8.13 3.56
N TYR A 144 -2.65 9.39 3.99
CA TYR A 144 -1.49 10.03 4.60
C TYR A 144 -1.35 9.55 6.04
N GLY A 145 -0.30 8.80 6.34
CA GLY A 145 -0.06 8.35 7.70
C GLY A 145 1.09 9.06 8.41
N TYR A 146 1.40 8.59 9.60
CA TYR A 146 2.41 9.19 10.47
C TYR A 146 3.81 8.71 10.12
N GLN A 147 4.83 9.55 10.34
CA GLN A 147 6.25 9.23 10.13
C GLN A 147 6.58 8.66 8.74
N VAL A 148 5.88 9.12 7.71
CA VAL A 148 6.18 8.86 6.30
C VAL A 148 6.44 10.18 5.57
N SER A 149 7.57 10.27 4.89
CA SER A 149 7.90 11.35 3.96
C SER A 149 7.69 10.88 2.53
N TYR A 150 6.92 11.64 1.75
CA TYR A 150 6.62 11.34 0.35
C TYR A 150 7.52 12.18 -0.55
N ILE A 151 8.61 11.58 -1.06
CA ILE A 151 9.66 12.31 -1.77
C ILE A 151 9.22 12.64 -3.20
N ASN A 152 8.61 11.67 -3.89
CA ASN A 152 8.04 11.80 -5.22
C ASN A 152 7.00 10.68 -5.44
N ASP A 153 6.43 10.57 -6.64
CA ASP A 153 5.40 9.58 -7.00
C ASP A 153 5.89 8.12 -7.04
N THR A 154 7.16 7.84 -6.74
CA THR A 154 7.70 6.47 -6.65
C THR A 154 8.47 6.22 -5.36
N THR A 155 8.74 7.24 -4.53
CA THR A 155 9.65 7.11 -3.38
C THR A 155 9.03 7.61 -2.09
N ILE A 156 9.11 6.79 -1.04
CA ILE A 156 8.78 7.17 0.34
C ILE A 156 9.95 6.88 1.29
N ILE A 157 9.98 7.59 2.42
CA ILE A 157 10.87 7.29 3.54
C ILE A 157 10.00 7.13 4.78
N GLY A 158 10.12 6.00 5.48
CA GLY A 158 9.40 5.73 6.73
C GLY A 158 10.33 5.52 7.91
N GLU A 159 9.96 6.04 9.08
CA GLU A 159 10.66 5.82 10.35
C GLU A 159 9.63 5.34 11.39
N GLU A 160 9.31 4.05 11.38
CA GLU A 160 8.13 3.48 12.07
C GLU A 160 6.80 3.99 11.51
N GLY A 161 6.81 4.38 10.24
CA GLY A 161 5.67 5.00 9.58
C GLY A 161 4.61 4.02 9.09
N TYR A 162 3.43 4.54 8.79
CA TYR A 162 2.35 3.81 8.13
C TYR A 162 1.71 4.65 7.02
N THR A 163 1.19 4.01 5.97
CA THR A 163 0.56 4.69 4.82
C THR A 163 -0.26 3.70 4.00
N ILE A 164 -1.17 4.20 3.16
CA ILE A 164 -1.81 3.41 2.10
C ILE A 164 -1.50 4.07 0.76
N LEU A 165 -0.94 3.29 -0.17
CA LEU A 165 -0.58 3.71 -1.51
C LEU A 165 -1.50 3.06 -2.53
N LEU A 166 -1.95 3.83 -3.52
CA LEU A 166 -2.71 3.37 -4.68
C LEU A 166 -1.80 3.42 -5.90
N PHE A 167 -1.65 2.32 -6.62
CA PHE A 167 -0.88 2.29 -7.87
C PHE A 167 -1.83 2.42 -9.06
N PRO A 168 -2.01 3.62 -9.67
CA PRO A 168 -2.93 3.78 -10.80
C PRO A 168 -2.42 3.04 -12.04
N GLY A 169 -3.30 2.25 -12.67
CA GLY A 169 -3.00 1.47 -13.87
C GLY A 169 -3.29 -0.02 -13.73
N ASP A 170 -2.85 -0.80 -14.71
CA ASP A 170 -3.05 -2.25 -14.78
C ASP A 170 -1.71 -2.96 -14.61
N PHE A 171 -1.62 -3.86 -13.63
CA PHE A 171 -0.35 -4.49 -13.25
C PHE A 171 -0.49 -5.97 -12.95
N ASP A 172 0.51 -6.74 -13.37
CA ASP A 172 0.72 -8.11 -12.89
C ASP A 172 1.57 -8.12 -11.63
N CYS A 173 2.51 -7.17 -11.51
CA CYS A 173 3.36 -7.04 -10.34
C CYS A 173 3.71 -5.58 -10.00
N VAL A 174 3.99 -5.32 -8.72
CA VAL A 174 4.57 -4.09 -8.19
C VAL A 174 5.77 -4.46 -7.32
N THR A 175 6.90 -3.79 -7.50
CA THR A 175 8.15 -4.03 -6.78
C THR A 175 8.55 -2.82 -5.96
N ALA A 176 8.87 -3.04 -4.69
CA ALA A 176 9.55 -2.10 -3.82
C ALA A 176 11.05 -2.46 -3.74
N LEU A 177 11.90 -1.47 -3.98
CA LEU A 177 13.35 -1.52 -3.83
C LEU A 177 13.75 -0.71 -2.60
N LEU A 178 14.59 -1.31 -1.77
CA LEU A 178 15.16 -0.70 -0.59
C LEU A 178 16.46 0.03 -0.96
N HIS A 179 16.49 1.34 -0.72
CA HIS A 179 17.68 2.15 -0.91
C HIS A 179 18.31 2.52 0.45
N GLU A 180 19.64 2.38 0.55
CA GLU A 180 20.41 2.95 1.65
C GLU A 180 20.50 4.46 1.45
N SER A 181 19.56 5.20 2.06
CA SER A 181 19.51 6.67 2.11
C SER A 181 19.23 7.39 0.77
N CYS A 182 18.36 8.40 0.80
CA CYS A 182 18.10 9.28 -0.36
C CYS A 182 19.21 10.34 -0.57
N LEU A 183 20.49 9.95 -0.49
CA LEU A 183 21.56 10.79 -1.05
C LEU A 183 21.65 10.64 -2.58
N ASP A 184 21.16 9.52 -3.14
CA ASP A 184 21.18 9.22 -4.58
C ASP A 184 19.82 9.42 -5.29
N CYS A 185 18.75 9.82 -4.58
CA CYS A 185 17.41 10.00 -5.15
C CYS A 185 17.22 11.30 -5.97
N ALA A 186 18.30 12.06 -6.20
CA ALA A 186 18.30 13.38 -6.83
C ALA A 186 19.12 13.43 -8.12
N GLY A 187 19.09 12.34 -8.91
CA GLY A 187 19.69 12.24 -10.25
C GLY A 187 18.67 12.41 -11.36
#